data_AF-A0A080YYP3-F1
#
_entry.id   AF-A0A080YYP3-F1
#
_cell.length_a   1.000
_cell.length_b   1.000
_cell.length_c   1.000
_cell.angle_alpha   90.00
_cell.angle_beta   90.00
_cell.angle_gamma   90.00
#
_symmetry.space_group_name_H-M   'P 1'
#
loop_
_entity.id
_entity.type
_entity.pdbx_description
1 polymer ?
#
loop_
_entity_poly.entity_id
_entity_poly.type
_entity_poly.pdbx_seq_one_letter_code
_entity_poly.pdbx_strand_id
1 'polypeptide(L)'
;MPRRVSWEERAVHVDAATADAVLEGMKSFSIDKSQTMACTICLVSEHKMLYRLLACASDTCCQVSAAKCRWRGKIVTCLETDHASIYEYGCHDSVVASPKRKKTDIYTEGVLPQAGG
;
A
#
# COMPACT_ATOMS: atom_id res chain seq x y z
N MET A 1 -4.25 -7.91 27.05
CA MET A 1 -4.57 -6.78 26.16
C MET A 1 -3.59 -6.81 24.98
N PRO A 2 -4.04 -6.67 23.71
CA PRO A 2 -3.13 -6.60 22.58
C PRO A 2 -2.15 -5.43 22.79
N ARG A 3 -0.85 -5.66 22.60
CA ARG A 3 0.14 -4.58 22.66
C ARG A 3 -0.22 -3.53 21.61
N ARG A 4 -0.36 -2.26 22.04
CA ARG A 4 -0.49 -1.16 21.09
C ARG A 4 0.83 -1.03 20.34
N VAL A 5 0.74 -1.17 19.04
CA VAL A 5 1.84 -0.95 18.12
C VAL A 5 1.90 0.56 17.85
N SER A 6 3.05 1.18 18.14
CA SER A 6 3.28 2.59 17.82
C SER A 6 3.58 2.70 16.33
N TRP A 7 2.56 3.04 15.55
CA TRP A 7 2.68 3.25 14.11
C TRP A 7 3.37 4.58 13.83
N GLU A 8 4.40 4.57 12.99
CA GLU A 8 5.08 5.77 12.50
C GLU A 8 4.35 6.30 11.27
N GLU A 9 4.21 7.62 11.20
CA GLU A 9 3.46 8.30 10.14
C GLU A 9 4.35 8.53 8.94
N ARG A 10 3.99 7.94 7.79
CA ARG A 10 4.72 8.13 6.54
C ARG A 10 4.08 9.18 5.65
N ALA A 11 2.75 9.18 5.62
CA ALA A 11 1.92 10.20 4.99
C ALA A 11 0.54 10.18 5.66
N VAL A 12 -0.04 11.34 5.94
CA VAL A 12 -1.33 11.44 6.63
C VAL A 12 -2.25 12.35 5.84
N HIS A 13 -3.46 11.86 5.58
CA HIS A 13 -4.52 12.58 4.89
C HIS A 13 -4.07 13.23 3.56
N VAL A 14 -3.39 12.44 2.74
CA VAL A 14 -2.92 12.86 1.41
C VAL A 14 -3.85 12.35 0.32
N ASP A 15 -3.84 13.00 -0.84
CA ASP A 15 -4.58 12.54 -2.01
C ASP A 15 -4.03 11.21 -2.56
N ALA A 16 -4.81 10.57 -3.45
CA ALA A 16 -4.47 9.27 -4.02
C ALA A 16 -3.14 9.25 -4.79
N ALA A 17 -2.79 10.32 -5.52
CA ALA A 17 -1.55 10.37 -6.29
C ALA A 17 -0.33 10.50 -5.38
N THR A 18 -0.43 11.35 -4.35
CA THR A 18 0.61 11.46 -3.32
C THR A 18 0.76 10.15 -2.54
N ALA A 19 -0.35 9.48 -2.21
CA ALA A 19 -0.33 8.17 -1.56
C ALA A 19 0.36 7.12 -2.44
N ASP A 20 0.03 7.04 -3.73
CA ASP A 20 0.64 6.10 -4.66
C ASP A 20 2.15 6.33 -4.79
N ALA A 21 2.59 7.58 -4.90
CA ALA A 21 4.02 7.92 -4.94
C ALA A 21 4.76 7.46 -3.67
N VAL A 22 4.15 7.60 -2.49
CA VAL A 22 4.71 7.09 -1.23
C VAL A 22 4.77 5.56 -1.24
N LEU A 23 3.72 4.88 -1.71
CA LEU A 23 3.68 3.43 -1.84
C LEU A 23 4.75 2.93 -2.82
N GLU A 24 4.97 3.63 -3.93
CA GLU A 24 5.96 3.28 -4.95
C GLU A 24 7.41 3.44 -4.44
N GLY A 25 7.63 4.39 -3.52
CA GLY A 25 8.90 4.60 -2.84
C GLY A 25 9.23 3.53 -1.79
N MET A 26 8.27 2.71 -1.38
CA MET A 26 8.48 1.63 -0.41
C MET A 26 9.00 0.35 -1.05
N LYS A 27 9.64 -0.50 -0.24
CA LYS A 27 10.05 -1.85 -0.69
C LYS A 27 8.81 -2.69 -1.03
N SER A 28 9.00 -3.71 -1.86
CA SER A 28 7.94 -4.67 -2.22
C SER A 28 7.18 -5.18 -0.99
N PHE A 29 5.86 -5.05 -1.04
CA PHE A 29 4.93 -5.48 0.00
C PHE A 29 3.74 -6.25 -0.58
N SER A 30 3.03 -6.97 0.29
CA SER A 30 1.76 -7.65 0.01
C SER A 30 0.70 -7.20 1.01
N ILE A 31 -0.58 -7.34 0.63
CA ILE A 31 -1.70 -7.09 1.53
C ILE A 31 -1.90 -8.33 2.39
N ASP A 32 -1.66 -8.22 3.70
CA ASP A 32 -1.87 -9.28 4.69
C ASP A 32 -3.34 -9.31 5.15
N LYS A 33 -3.94 -8.13 5.31
CA LYS A 33 -5.35 -7.97 5.69
C LYS A 33 -5.98 -6.85 4.91
N SER A 34 -7.22 -7.02 4.48
CA SER A 34 -8.03 -5.97 3.85
C SER A 34 -9.44 -6.03 4.41
N GLN A 35 -9.92 -4.93 4.97
CA GLN A 35 -11.27 -4.84 5.52
C GLN A 35 -11.80 -3.41 5.42
N THR A 36 -13.12 -3.28 5.33
CA THR A 36 -13.77 -1.98 5.36
C THR A 36 -14.22 -1.64 6.78
N MET A 37 -14.07 -0.39 7.19
CA MET A 37 -14.51 0.10 8.50
C MET A 37 -15.04 1.54 8.42
N ALA A 38 -15.59 2.05 9.51
CA ALA A 38 -16.01 3.46 9.59
C ALA A 38 -14.83 4.39 9.26
N CYS A 39 -15.08 5.41 8.46
CA CYS A 39 -14.06 6.37 8.10
C CYS A 39 -13.63 7.18 9.33
N THR A 40 -12.32 7.27 9.53
CA THR A 40 -11.71 8.11 10.57
C THR A 40 -10.99 9.32 9.98
N ILE A 41 -10.90 9.38 8.65
CA ILE A 41 -10.32 10.49 7.90
C ILE A 41 -11.31 11.64 7.83
N CYS A 42 -12.55 11.34 7.47
CA CYS A 42 -13.63 12.32 7.39
C CYS A 42 -14.41 12.28 8.69
N LEU A 43 -14.19 13.28 9.57
CA LEU A 43 -14.80 13.33 10.90
C LEU A 43 -16.31 13.55 10.88
N VAL A 44 -16.88 13.98 9.75
CA VAL A 44 -18.24 14.51 9.65
C VAL A 44 -19.18 13.62 8.82
N SER A 45 -18.62 12.73 8.00
CA SER A 45 -19.39 11.95 7.02
C SER A 45 -19.45 10.48 7.42
N GLU A 46 -20.65 9.90 7.37
CA GLU A 46 -20.92 8.50 7.73
C GLU A 46 -20.61 7.56 6.54
N HIS A 47 -19.39 7.61 6.02
CA HIS A 47 -18.93 6.71 4.98
C HIS A 47 -17.86 5.74 5.48
N LYS A 48 -17.43 4.86 4.58
CA LYS A 48 -16.51 3.77 4.85
C LYS A 48 -15.10 4.13 4.40
N MET A 49 -14.11 3.59 5.11
CA MET A 49 -12.71 3.57 4.68
C MET A 49 -12.21 2.13 4.55
N LEU A 50 -11.26 1.92 3.67
CA LEU A 50 -10.59 0.66 3.47
C LEU A 50 -9.32 0.62 4.31
N TYR A 51 -9.30 -0.30 5.27
CA TYR A 51 -8.16 -0.57 6.13
C TYR A 51 -7.38 -1.77 5.58
N ARG A 52 -6.11 -1.56 5.26
CA ARG A 52 -5.21 -2.60 4.77
C ARG A 52 -3.96 -2.69 5.64
N LEU A 53 -3.61 -3.91 6.05
CA LEU A 53 -2.31 -4.22 6.65
C LEU A 53 -1.39 -4.79 5.59
N LEU A 54 -0.15 -4.35 5.61
CA LEU A 54 0.90 -4.75 4.68
C LEU A 54 1.94 -5.59 5.40
N ALA A 55 2.42 -6.62 4.70
CA ALA A 55 3.60 -7.39 5.08
C ALA A 55 4.71 -7.17 4.05
N CYS A 56 5.95 -7.24 4.51
CA CYS A 56 7.10 -7.18 3.62
C CYS A 56 7.09 -8.39 2.67
N ALA A 57 7.25 -8.13 1.38
CA ALA A 57 7.36 -9.13 0.30
C ALA A 57 8.66 -8.93 -0.49
N SER A 58 9.68 -8.38 0.16
CA SER A 58 10.98 -8.11 -0.43
C SER A 58 11.86 -9.36 -0.36
N ASP A 59 12.30 -9.84 -1.52
CA ASP A 59 13.28 -10.92 -1.62
C ASP A 59 14.60 -10.58 -0.90
N THR A 60 15.01 -9.32 -0.88
CA THR A 60 16.23 -8.91 -0.18
C THR A 60 16.07 -9.04 1.33
N CYS A 61 14.89 -8.78 1.90
CA CYS A 61 14.63 -9.05 3.32
C CYS A 61 14.56 -10.56 3.59
N CYS A 62 13.99 -11.35 2.68
CA CYS A 62 13.92 -12.81 2.79
C CYS A 62 15.32 -13.46 2.79
N GLN A 63 16.26 -12.93 2.01
CA GLN A 63 17.63 -13.45 1.94
C GLN A 63 18.47 -13.10 3.18
N VAL A 64 18.19 -11.97 3.85
CA VAL A 64 18.94 -11.56 5.05
C VAL A 64 18.57 -12.39 6.28
N SER A 65 17.31 -12.82 6.39
CA SER A 65 16.86 -13.60 7.54
C SER A 65 15.89 -14.70 7.14
N ALA A 66 16.10 -15.90 7.67
CA ALA A 66 15.13 -17.01 7.56
C ALA A 66 13.79 -16.71 8.28
N ALA A 67 13.79 -15.75 9.20
CA ALA A 67 12.58 -15.26 9.86
C ALA A 67 11.82 -14.27 8.97
N LYS A 68 10.50 -14.18 9.16
CA LYS A 68 9.68 -13.17 8.48
C LYS A 68 10.17 -11.77 8.85
N CYS A 69 10.30 -10.93 7.83
CA CYS A 69 10.71 -9.54 8.01
C CYS A 69 9.80 -8.82 9.02
N ARG A 70 10.41 -8.04 9.92
CA ARG A 70 9.69 -7.41 11.04
C ARG A 70 8.85 -6.22 10.61
N TRP A 71 9.16 -5.62 9.46
CA TRP A 71 8.42 -4.48 8.91
C TRP A 71 6.94 -4.81 8.67
N ARG A 72 6.07 -3.88 9.04
CA ARG A 72 4.65 -3.87 8.73
C ARG A 72 4.25 -2.50 8.22
N GLY A 73 3.33 -2.47 7.27
CA GLY A 73 2.69 -1.26 6.80
C GLY A 73 1.20 -1.26 7.12
N LYS A 74 0.60 -0.07 7.13
CA LYS A 74 -0.84 0.12 7.27
C LYS A 74 -1.26 1.23 6.32
N ILE A 75 -2.28 0.97 5.51
CA ILE A 75 -2.91 1.97 4.65
C ILE A 75 -4.37 2.07 5.08
N VAL A 76 -4.83 3.28 5.32
CA VAL A 76 -6.25 3.60 5.44
C VAL A 76 -6.63 4.53 4.30
N THR A 77 -7.62 4.15 3.50
CA THR A 77 -8.07 4.93 2.34
C THR A 77 -9.56 5.22 2.48
N CYS A 78 -9.94 6.49 2.46
CA CYS A 78 -11.33 6.90 2.39
C CYS A 78 -11.93 6.41 1.06
N LEU A 79 -13.10 5.76 1.09
CA LEU A 79 -13.75 5.27 -0.13
C LEU A 79 -14.55 6.33 -0.89
N GLU A 80 -14.67 7.53 -0.35
CA GLU A 80 -15.44 8.64 -0.95
C GLU A 80 -14.54 9.73 -1.54
N THR A 81 -13.42 10.02 -0.88
CA THR A 81 -12.47 11.08 -1.30
C THR A 81 -11.17 10.52 -1.88
N ASP A 82 -10.98 9.20 -1.81
CA ASP A 82 -9.71 8.51 -2.13
C ASP A 82 -8.47 9.03 -1.36
N HIS A 83 -8.66 9.90 -0.36
CA HIS A 83 -7.59 10.31 0.54
C HIS A 83 -7.11 9.12 1.37
N ALA A 84 -5.80 9.04 1.57
CA ALA A 84 -5.17 7.97 2.30
C ALA A 84 -4.23 8.46 3.40
N SER A 85 -4.04 7.60 4.40
CA SER A 85 -2.96 7.73 5.38
C SER A 85 -2.18 6.43 5.43
N ILE A 86 -0.86 6.55 5.38
CA ILE A 86 0.12 5.47 5.30
C ILE A 86 0.98 5.51 6.55
N TYR A 87 1.10 4.36 7.19
CA TYR A 87 1.90 4.19 8.39
C TYR A 87 2.80 2.98 8.27
N GLU A 88 3.91 2.99 9.00
CA GLU A 88 4.85 1.89 9.08
C GLU A 88 5.13 1.50 10.54
N TYR A 89 5.60 0.28 10.73
CA TYR A 89 6.05 -0.21 12.02
C TYR A 89 7.19 -1.19 11.84
N GLY A 90 8.23 -1.00 12.65
CA GLY A 90 9.44 -1.81 12.62
C GLY A 90 10.31 -1.52 11.40
N CYS A 91 11.50 -2.11 11.38
CA CYS A 91 12.45 -1.93 10.29
C CYS A 91 12.44 -3.14 9.34
N HIS A 92 12.76 -2.88 8.08
CA HIS A 92 13.15 -3.94 7.15
C HIS A 92 14.50 -4.52 7.56
N ASP A 93 14.66 -5.85 7.48
CA ASP A 93 15.93 -6.52 7.80
C ASP A 93 17.05 -6.17 6.80
N SER A 94 16.69 -5.79 5.57
CA SER A 94 17.64 -5.27 4.58
C SER A 94 17.41 -3.79 4.31
N VAL A 95 18.46 -2.98 4.45
CA VAL A 95 18.47 -1.56 4.02
C VAL A 95 18.48 -1.42 2.49
N VAL A 96 18.96 -2.43 1.75
CA VAL A 96 19.07 -2.40 0.28
C VAL A 96 17.69 -2.38 -0.37
N ALA A 97 17.44 -1.39 -1.25
CA ALA A 97 16.21 -1.30 -2.03
C ALA A 97 15.99 -2.58 -2.85
N SER A 98 14.81 -3.17 -2.76
CA SER A 98 14.47 -4.36 -3.55
C SER A 98 13.99 -3.97 -4.94
N PRO A 99 14.23 -4.81 -5.96
CA PRO A 99 13.64 -4.59 -7.28
C PRO A 99 12.10 -4.56 -7.16
N LYS A 100 11.50 -3.49 -7.72
CA LYS A 100 10.06 -3.20 -7.66
C LYS A 100 9.26 -4.30 -8.37
N ARG A 101 8.01 -4.52 -7.92
CA ARG A 101 7.06 -5.41 -8.62
C ARG A 101 6.87 -4.91 -10.05
N LYS A 102 6.99 -5.80 -11.05
CA LYS A 102 6.67 -5.49 -12.44
C LYS A 102 5.16 -5.25 -12.54
N LYS A 103 4.75 -4.06 -12.97
CA LYS A 103 3.36 -3.77 -13.33
C LYS A 103 3.00 -4.68 -14.51
N THR A 104 2.08 -5.63 -14.30
CA THR A 104 1.51 -6.40 -15.40
C THR A 104 0.64 -5.46 -16.21
N ASP A 105 1.13 -5.11 -17.39
CA ASP A 105 0.40 -4.38 -18.41
C ASP A 105 -0.80 -5.24 -18.84
N ILE A 106 -2.02 -4.74 -18.59
CA ILE A 106 -3.23 -5.32 -19.18
C ILE A 106 -3.22 -4.82 -20.62
N TYR A 107 -2.71 -5.65 -21.53
CA TYR A 107 -2.66 -5.36 -22.96
C TYR A 107 -4.08 -5.19 -23.50
N THR A 108 -4.30 -4.05 -24.13
CA THR A 108 -5.51 -3.68 -24.86
C THR A 108 -5.40 -4.27 -26.27
N GLU A 109 -6.26 -5.22 -26.61
CA GLU A 109 -6.57 -5.61 -27.99
C GLU A 109 -7.99 -5.11 -28.26
N GLY A 110 -8.35 -4.35 -29.28
CA GLY A 110 -7.71 -3.97 -30.53
C GLY A 110 -8.86 -3.68 -31.49
N VAL A 111 -9.28 -2.42 -31.63
CA VAL A 111 -10.21 -1.99 -32.69
C VAL A 111 -9.37 -1.30 -33.75
N LEU A 112 -9.19 -2.00 -34.87
CA LEU A 112 -8.54 -1.50 -36.07
C LEU A 112 -9.56 -0.71 -36.91
N PRO A 113 -9.26 0.50 -37.40
CA PRO A 113 -10.09 1.19 -38.39
C PRO A 113 -9.71 0.75 -39.81
N GLN A 114 -10.70 0.38 -40.65
CA GLN A 114 -10.52 0.34 -42.11
C GLN A 114 -11.13 1.59 -42.74
N ALA A 115 -10.25 2.45 -43.25
CA ALA A 115 -10.56 3.44 -44.28
C ALA A 115 -10.50 2.78 -45.65
N GLY A 116 -11.41 3.17 -46.55
CA GLY A 116 -11.69 2.50 -47.81
C GLY A 116 -10.71 2.77 -48.96
N GLY A 117 -11.03 2.08 -50.06
CA GLY A 117 -10.55 2.20 -51.43
C GLY A 117 -11.50 1.41 -52.31
#